data_AF-A0A0G1AYX1-F1
#
_entry.id   AF-A0A0G1AYX1-F1
#
_cell.length_a   1.000
_cell.length_b   1.000
_cell.length_c   1.000
_cell.angle_alpha   90.00
_cell.angle_beta   90.00
_cell.angle_gamma   90.00
#
_symmetry.space_group_name_H-M   'P 1'
#
loop_
_entity.id
_entity.type
_entity.pdbx_description
1 polymer ?
#
loop_
_entity_poly.entity_id
_entity_poly.type
_entity_poly.pdbx_seq_one_letter_code
_entity_poly.pdbx_strand_id
1 'polypeptide(L)'
;MTVKVRKNKLISNNYVEIQTYLPETELLTNEKRAQADKLDDLLKEAINKINDEYVLKKSTLKNPMQKWQWLGEKIDFLIKNLPFEQKDIDTHLIWPAINQYLSQPLKREDSKRSGTSKDHLNKCWLLFKTKHISWIKTWAGWDAVTDRGDQLLDERLLSVLEEYFNIELSNKDYQFILKEITKYIPSQTKRKEIELMSIDNLKDIVLAVKEKFDLRKKSTEESQ
;
A
#
# COMPACT_ATOMS: atom_id res chain seq x y z
N MET A 1 15.41 6.46 -11.81
CA MET A 1 16.68 5.90 -11.36
C MET A 1 16.70 4.40 -11.60
N THR A 2 17.89 3.81 -11.65
CA THR A 2 18.04 2.35 -11.68
C THR A 2 18.19 1.83 -10.24
N VAL A 3 17.47 0.78 -9.87
CA VAL A 3 17.63 0.10 -8.56
C VAL A 3 18.18 -1.31 -8.73
N LYS A 4 18.94 -1.77 -7.75
CA LYS A 4 19.49 -3.13 -7.73
C LYS A 4 18.59 -4.06 -6.92
N VAL A 5 18.23 -5.20 -7.50
CA VAL A 5 17.35 -6.18 -6.86
C VAL A 5 17.89 -7.60 -7.05
N ARG A 6 17.68 -8.45 -6.04
CA ARG A 6 17.96 -9.89 -6.08
C ARG A 6 16.71 -10.64 -6.56
N LYS A 7 16.86 -11.53 -7.53
CA LYS A 7 15.79 -12.40 -8.04
C LYS A 7 16.29 -13.85 -8.11
N ASN A 8 15.45 -14.78 -7.70
CA ASN A 8 15.71 -16.21 -7.93
C ASN A 8 15.35 -16.55 -9.38
N LYS A 9 16.29 -17.12 -10.14
CA LYS A 9 16.05 -17.69 -11.47
C LYS A 9 16.35 -19.18 -11.48
N LEU A 10 15.56 -19.94 -12.23
CA LEU A 10 15.85 -21.32 -12.54
C LEU A 10 16.92 -21.37 -13.64
N ILE A 11 18.11 -21.85 -13.30
CA ILE A 11 19.23 -22.06 -14.24
C ILE A 11 19.65 -23.52 -14.10
N SER A 12 19.54 -24.28 -15.19
CA SER A 12 19.95 -25.70 -15.23
C SER A 12 19.35 -26.52 -14.08
N ASN A 13 18.03 -26.43 -13.88
CA ASN A 13 17.26 -27.08 -12.81
C ASN A 13 17.60 -26.67 -11.36
N ASN A 14 18.42 -25.64 -11.16
CA ASN A 14 18.72 -25.09 -9.84
C ASN A 14 18.20 -23.65 -9.71
N TYR A 15 17.63 -23.30 -8.58
CA TYR A 15 17.30 -21.91 -8.26
C TYR A 15 18.57 -21.19 -7.83
N VAL A 16 18.97 -20.17 -8.60
CA VAL A 16 20.12 -19.32 -8.34
C VAL A 16 19.62 -17.90 -8.09
N GLU A 17 20.09 -17.28 -7.01
CA GLU A 17 19.88 -15.85 -6.78
C GLU A 17 20.80 -15.05 -7.70
N ILE A 18 20.21 -14.21 -8.55
CA ILE A 18 20.92 -13.28 -9.42
C ILE A 18 20.63 -11.85 -9.02
N GLN A 19 21.61 -10.97 -9.23
CA GLN A 19 21.41 -9.53 -9.12
C GLN A 19 21.00 -8.97 -10.47
N THR A 20 19.95 -8.15 -10.49
CA THR A 20 19.51 -7.42 -11.68
C THR A 20 19.25 -5.95 -11.35
N TYR A 21 19.19 -5.14 -12.39
CA TYR A 21 18.94 -3.71 -12.32
C TYR A 21 17.56 -3.43 -12.92
N LEU A 22 16.73 -2.68 -12.20
CA LEU A 22 15.40 -2.26 -12.66
C LEU A 22 15.38 -0.76 -12.98
N PRO A 23 14.62 -0.32 -13.98
CA PRO A 23 13.84 -1.14 -14.91
C PRO A 23 14.76 -1.84 -15.94
N GLU A 24 14.44 -3.09 -16.30
CA GLU A 24 15.28 -3.90 -17.22
C GLU A 24 15.28 -3.34 -18.66
N THR A 25 14.34 -2.45 -18.98
CA THR A 25 14.17 -1.81 -20.28
C THR A 25 15.08 -0.60 -20.50
N GLU A 26 15.73 -0.09 -19.45
CA GLU A 26 16.55 1.11 -19.52
C GLU A 26 18.03 0.76 -19.77
N LEU A 27 18.69 1.54 -20.65
CA LEU A 27 20.12 1.37 -20.90
C LEU A 27 20.92 1.66 -19.61
N LEU A 28 21.62 0.63 -19.13
CA LEU A 28 22.44 0.67 -17.93
C LEU A 28 23.83 1.25 -18.24
N THR A 29 23.98 2.56 -18.04
CA THR A 29 25.28 3.23 -18.14
C THR A 29 26.14 2.96 -16.89
N ASN A 30 27.45 3.18 -16.99
CA ASN A 30 28.37 3.04 -15.84
C ASN A 30 27.97 3.93 -14.66
N GLU A 31 27.51 5.15 -14.94
CA GLU A 31 27.03 6.09 -13.92
C GLU A 31 25.77 5.56 -13.21
N LYS A 32 24.77 5.09 -13.97
CA LYS A 32 23.54 4.52 -13.39
C LYS A 32 23.83 3.30 -12.54
N ARG A 33 24.78 2.46 -12.96
CA ARG A 33 25.24 1.31 -12.16
C ARG A 33 25.84 1.77 -10.83
N ALA A 34 26.77 2.73 -10.87
CA ALA A 34 27.40 3.25 -9.66
C ALA A 34 26.39 3.90 -8.70
N GLN A 35 25.39 4.62 -9.23
CA GLN A 35 24.29 5.19 -8.44
C GLN A 35 23.42 4.09 -7.82
N ALA A 36 23.06 3.06 -8.59
CA ALA A 36 22.26 1.93 -8.11
C ALA A 36 22.99 1.13 -7.02
N ASP A 37 24.29 0.89 -7.18
CA ASP A 37 25.13 0.21 -6.19
C ASP A 37 25.23 1.04 -4.89
N LYS A 38 25.47 2.35 -5.02
CA LYS A 38 25.50 3.25 -3.85
C LYS A 38 24.15 3.26 -3.11
N LEU A 39 23.03 3.30 -3.83
CA LEU A 39 21.70 3.22 -3.24
C LEU A 39 21.45 1.87 -2.56
N ASP A 40 21.92 0.77 -3.16
CA ASP A 40 21.80 -0.59 -2.60
C ASP A 40 22.50 -0.70 -1.24
N ASP A 41 23.71 -0.14 -1.12
CA ASP A 41 24.47 -0.09 0.14
C ASP A 41 23.75 0.76 1.20
N LEU A 42 23.27 1.94 0.83
CA LEU A 42 22.50 2.81 1.73
C LEU A 42 21.21 2.15 2.20
N LEU A 43 20.50 1.46 1.31
CA LEU A 43 19.28 0.72 1.63
C LEU A 43 19.57 -0.42 2.60
N LYS A 44 20.61 -1.20 2.33
CA LYS A 44 21.03 -2.28 3.21
C LYS A 44 21.32 -1.78 4.63
N GLU A 45 22.08 -0.69 4.76
CA GLU A 45 22.38 -0.11 6.07
C GLU A 45 21.12 0.40 6.78
N ALA A 46 20.29 1.18 6.08
CA ALA A 46 19.10 1.78 6.67
C ALA A 46 18.05 0.72 7.06
N ILE A 47 17.87 -0.32 6.24
CA ILE A 47 16.91 -1.38 6.51
C ILE A 47 17.40 -2.31 7.62
N ASN A 48 18.70 -2.53 7.77
CA ASN A 48 19.24 -3.24 8.93
C ASN A 48 18.87 -2.53 10.24
N LYS A 49 19.00 -1.19 10.29
CA LYS A 49 18.55 -0.40 11.45
C LYS A 49 17.04 -0.56 11.71
N ILE A 50 16.21 -0.57 10.66
CA ILE A 50 14.77 -0.82 10.78
C ILE A 50 14.49 -2.24 11.32
N ASN A 51 15.20 -3.25 10.83
CA ASN A 51 15.06 -4.62 11.31
C ASN A 51 15.42 -4.75 12.79
N ASP A 52 16.52 -4.12 13.22
CA ASP A 52 16.95 -4.11 14.62
C ASP A 52 15.92 -3.39 15.51
N GLU A 53 15.40 -2.24 15.06
CA GLU A 53 14.34 -1.53 15.77
C GLU A 53 13.06 -2.38 15.91
N TYR A 54 12.68 -3.13 14.86
CA TYR A 54 11.54 -4.02 14.91
C TYR A 54 11.67 -5.10 15.98
N VAL A 55 12.88 -5.69 16.15
CA VAL A 55 13.13 -6.71 17.18
C VAL A 55 12.81 -6.17 18.57
N LEU A 56 13.11 -4.89 18.82
CA LEU A 56 12.84 -4.21 20.09
C LEU A 56 11.35 -3.82 20.23
N LYS A 57 10.71 -3.38 19.14
CA LYS A 57 9.31 -2.90 19.16
C LYS A 57 8.25 -3.99 19.01
N LYS A 58 8.57 -5.19 18.51
CA LYS A 58 7.58 -6.23 18.15
C LYS A 58 6.60 -6.57 19.27
N SER A 59 7.00 -6.47 20.54
CA SER A 59 6.14 -6.72 21.70
C SER A 59 5.07 -5.63 21.92
N THR A 60 5.32 -4.42 21.44
CA THR A 60 4.41 -3.27 21.53
C THR A 60 3.45 -3.17 20.33
N LEU A 61 3.81 -3.75 19.19
CA LEU A 61 3.02 -3.78 17.97
C LEU A 61 2.01 -4.95 18.00
N LYS A 62 0.98 -4.81 18.84
CA LYS A 62 0.08 -5.90 19.23
C LYS A 62 -0.83 -6.41 18.11
N ASN A 63 -1.12 -5.58 17.11
CA ASN A 63 -1.99 -5.96 16.00
C ASN A 63 -1.35 -5.70 14.62
N PRO A 64 -1.83 -6.37 13.56
CA PRO A 64 -1.29 -6.20 12.21
C PRO A 64 -1.34 -4.75 11.71
N MET A 65 -2.39 -3.99 12.02
CA MET A 65 -2.51 -2.59 11.57
C MET A 65 -1.40 -1.72 12.14
N GLN A 66 -1.13 -1.81 13.44
CA GLN A 66 -0.05 -1.07 14.11
C GLN A 66 1.31 -1.43 13.53
N LYS A 67 1.55 -2.73 13.31
CA LYS A 67 2.80 -3.21 12.70
C LYS A 67 3.01 -2.64 11.31
N TRP A 68 1.97 -2.69 10.47
CA TRP A 68 2.07 -2.24 9.09
C TRP A 68 2.09 -0.72 8.95
N GLN A 69 1.43 -0.01 9.87
CA GLN A 69 1.53 1.45 9.97
C GLN A 69 2.94 1.88 10.40
N TRP A 70 3.53 1.20 11.38
CA TRP A 70 4.93 1.44 11.78
C TRP A 70 5.90 1.15 10.63
N LEU A 71 5.71 0.04 9.89
CA LEU A 71 6.53 -0.22 8.71
C LEU A 71 6.36 0.88 7.65
N GLY A 72 5.13 1.37 7.46
CA GLY A 72 4.83 2.51 6.58
C GLY A 72 5.56 3.79 6.95
N GLU A 73 5.63 4.11 8.25
CA GLU A 73 6.42 5.22 8.78
C GLU A 73 7.90 5.08 8.43
N LYS A 74 8.47 3.88 8.59
CA LYS A 74 9.87 3.61 8.27
C LYS A 74 10.13 3.68 6.77
N ILE A 75 9.20 3.23 5.94
CA ILE A 75 9.29 3.40 4.49
C ILE A 75 9.26 4.88 4.10
N ASP A 76 8.37 5.69 4.70
CA ASP A 76 8.33 7.14 4.44
C ASP A 76 9.65 7.81 4.85
N PHE A 77 10.27 7.38 5.95
CA PHE A 77 11.61 7.82 6.32
C PHE A 77 12.66 7.48 5.26
N LEU A 78 12.67 6.25 4.73
CA LEU A 78 13.59 5.87 3.65
C LEU A 78 13.38 6.73 2.41
N ILE A 79 12.12 6.93 2.01
CA ILE A 79 11.75 7.73 0.83
C ILE A 79 12.27 9.17 0.95
N LYS A 80 12.17 9.77 2.14
CA LYS A 80 12.60 11.16 2.37
C LYS A 80 14.10 11.35 2.50
N ASN A 81 14.84 10.32 2.91
CA ASN A 81 16.26 10.45 3.30
C ASN A 81 17.24 9.74 2.36
N LEU A 82 16.75 8.87 1.49
CA LEU A 82 17.55 8.23 0.45
C LEU A 82 17.32 8.92 -0.90
N PRO A 83 18.27 8.82 -1.86
CA PRO A 83 18.20 9.55 -3.12
C PRO A 83 17.19 8.94 -4.11
N PHE A 84 15.95 8.72 -3.69
CA PHE A 84 14.84 8.30 -4.53
C PHE A 84 14.31 9.46 -5.37
N GLU A 85 14.03 9.21 -6.65
CA GLU A 85 13.26 10.15 -7.47
C GLU A 85 11.76 9.85 -7.33
N GLN A 86 10.91 10.87 -7.47
CA GLN A 86 9.45 10.71 -7.41
C GLN A 86 8.94 9.66 -8.41
N LYS A 87 9.52 9.64 -9.62
CA LYS A 87 9.17 8.66 -10.65
C LYS A 87 9.41 7.20 -10.22
N ASP A 88 10.34 6.95 -9.30
CA ASP A 88 10.64 5.59 -8.83
C ASP A 88 9.56 5.08 -7.86
N ILE A 89 8.92 6.00 -7.14
CA ILE A 89 7.76 5.74 -6.28
C ILE A 89 6.53 5.49 -7.17
N ASP A 90 6.31 6.38 -8.14
CA ASP A 90 5.17 6.33 -9.06
C ASP A 90 5.21 5.07 -9.95
N THR A 91 6.40 4.61 -10.33
CA THR A 91 6.59 3.37 -11.11
C THR A 91 6.76 2.12 -10.23
N HIS A 92 6.68 2.27 -8.91
CA HIS A 92 6.73 1.18 -7.93
C HIS A 92 8.03 0.36 -7.94
N LEU A 93 9.10 0.90 -8.52
CA LEU A 93 10.39 0.22 -8.66
C LEU A 93 11.15 0.10 -7.34
N ILE A 94 10.88 0.99 -6.39
CA ILE A 94 11.58 1.02 -5.11
C ILE A 94 11.16 -0.11 -4.16
N TRP A 95 9.94 -0.64 -4.31
CA TRP A 95 9.40 -1.63 -3.35
C TRP A 95 10.19 -2.94 -3.37
N PRO A 96 10.50 -3.56 -4.51
CA PRO A 96 11.35 -4.75 -4.53
C PRO A 96 12.75 -4.50 -3.95
N ALA A 97 13.32 -3.32 -4.18
CA ALA A 97 14.64 -2.93 -3.67
C ALA A 97 14.67 -2.77 -2.15
N ILE A 98 13.58 -2.28 -1.55
CA ILE A 98 13.40 -2.26 -0.10
C ILE A 98 13.14 -3.68 0.43
N ASN A 99 12.23 -4.41 -0.21
CA ASN A 99 11.74 -5.69 0.28
C ASN A 99 12.85 -6.73 0.47
N GLN A 100 13.86 -6.78 -0.42
CA GLN A 100 14.93 -7.78 -0.33
C GLN A 100 15.72 -7.75 0.99
N TYR A 101 15.83 -6.58 1.64
CA TYR A 101 16.58 -6.40 2.88
C TYR A 101 15.74 -6.55 4.17
N LEU A 102 14.41 -6.55 4.06
CA LEU A 102 13.54 -6.71 5.22
C LEU A 102 13.71 -8.10 5.86
N SER A 103 13.59 -8.15 7.18
CA SER A 103 13.51 -9.41 7.92
C SER A 103 12.21 -10.17 7.58
N GLN A 104 12.21 -11.49 7.70
CA GLN A 104 11.06 -12.34 7.33
C GLN A 104 9.71 -11.89 7.93
N PRO A 105 9.62 -11.45 9.21
CA PRO A 105 8.37 -10.96 9.76
C PRO A 105 7.84 -9.69 9.07
N LEU A 106 8.69 -8.89 8.45
CA LEU A 106 8.32 -7.66 7.75
C LEU A 106 8.16 -7.85 6.23
N LYS A 107 8.54 -9.02 5.71
CA LYS A 107 8.32 -9.42 4.32
C LYS A 107 6.91 -9.96 4.15
N ARG A 108 6.33 -9.72 2.97
CA ARG A 108 5.16 -10.45 2.48
C ARG A 108 5.51 -11.04 1.13
N GLU A 109 5.59 -12.36 1.06
CA GLU A 109 5.88 -13.06 -0.19
C GLU A 109 4.64 -13.04 -1.08
N ASP A 110 4.50 -11.99 -1.89
CA ASP A 110 3.58 -11.97 -3.03
C ASP A 110 4.34 -11.49 -4.27
N SER A 111 5.04 -12.45 -4.90
CA SER A 111 5.84 -12.18 -6.10
C SER A 111 5.03 -11.62 -7.27
N LYS A 112 3.70 -11.88 -7.31
CA LYS A 112 2.82 -11.37 -8.37
C LYS A 112 2.48 -9.89 -8.19
N ARG A 113 2.46 -9.40 -6.95
CA ARG A 113 2.17 -7.99 -6.62
C ARG A 113 3.42 -7.15 -6.40
N SER A 114 4.57 -7.79 -6.21
CA SER A 114 5.85 -7.12 -6.02
C SER A 114 6.16 -6.14 -7.16
N GLY A 115 6.46 -4.88 -6.84
CA GLY A 115 6.74 -3.84 -7.83
C GLY A 115 5.51 -3.34 -8.59
N THR A 116 4.32 -3.45 -8.01
CA THR A 116 3.06 -2.92 -8.56
C THR A 116 2.40 -1.95 -7.58
N SER A 117 1.31 -1.30 -7.99
CA SER A 117 0.49 -0.46 -7.08
C SER A 117 -0.08 -1.25 -5.91
N LYS A 118 -0.19 -2.59 -6.04
CA LYS A 118 -0.70 -3.50 -5.02
C LYS A 118 0.39 -4.11 -4.15
N ASP A 119 1.63 -3.65 -4.27
CA ASP A 119 2.76 -4.09 -3.46
C ASP A 119 2.46 -3.88 -1.97
N HIS A 120 2.85 -4.84 -1.12
CA HIS A 120 2.65 -4.76 0.32
C HIS A 120 3.30 -3.51 0.93
N LEU A 121 4.52 -3.16 0.51
CA LEU A 121 5.24 -2.01 1.03
C LEU A 121 4.60 -0.70 0.61
N ASN A 122 4.07 -0.63 -0.63
CA ASN A 122 3.26 0.50 -1.07
C ASN A 122 2.03 0.66 -0.15
N LYS A 123 1.33 -0.43 0.15
CA LYS A 123 0.17 -0.40 1.04
C LYS A 123 0.53 0.01 2.47
N CYS A 124 1.67 -0.42 3.00
CA CYS A 124 2.17 0.01 4.30
C CYS A 124 2.46 1.52 4.29
N TRP A 125 3.18 2.01 3.28
CA TRP A 125 3.48 3.43 3.13
C TRP A 125 2.20 4.27 3.02
N LEU A 126 1.26 3.87 2.15
CA LEU A 126 -0.04 4.52 2.02
C LEU A 126 -0.81 4.50 3.35
N LEU A 127 -0.78 3.40 4.11
CA LEU A 127 -1.47 3.31 5.40
C LEU A 127 -0.96 4.38 6.39
N PHE A 128 0.34 4.65 6.39
CA PHE A 128 0.92 5.70 7.23
C PHE A 128 0.59 7.11 6.73
N LYS A 129 0.57 7.31 5.41
CA LYS A 129 0.37 8.63 4.78
C LYS A 129 -1.07 9.08 4.75
N THR A 130 -2.00 8.13 4.69
CA THR A 130 -3.42 8.42 4.45
C THR A 130 -4.10 8.82 5.75
N LYS A 131 -4.81 9.95 5.73
CA LYS A 131 -5.65 10.42 6.83
C LYS A 131 -7.04 9.80 6.77
N HIS A 132 -7.82 9.96 7.84
CA HIS A 132 -9.22 9.53 7.88
C HIS A 132 -9.46 8.03 7.67
N ILE A 133 -8.53 7.22 8.18
CA ILE A 133 -8.57 5.75 8.08
C ILE A 133 -8.97 5.07 9.40
N SER A 134 -9.40 5.82 10.43
CA SER A 134 -9.66 5.23 11.76
C SER A 134 -10.83 4.25 11.76
N TRP A 135 -11.72 4.36 10.78
CA TRP A 135 -12.82 3.44 10.51
C TRP A 135 -12.35 2.11 9.88
N ILE A 136 -11.12 2.03 9.39
CA ILE A 136 -10.49 0.81 8.85
C ILE A 136 -9.72 0.10 9.96
N LYS A 137 -10.39 -0.81 10.68
CA LYS A 137 -9.84 -1.46 11.88
C LYS A 137 -8.96 -2.68 11.56
N THR A 138 -9.01 -3.19 10.34
CA THR A 138 -8.35 -4.45 9.95
C THR A 138 -7.55 -4.31 8.68
N TRP A 139 -6.48 -5.11 8.56
CA TRP A 139 -5.67 -5.16 7.35
C TRP A 139 -6.47 -5.63 6.12
N ALA A 140 -7.45 -6.51 6.31
CA ALA A 140 -8.33 -6.93 5.22
C ALA A 140 -9.21 -5.78 4.69
N GLY A 141 -9.70 -4.90 5.58
CA GLY A 141 -10.37 -3.66 5.19
C GLY A 141 -9.44 -2.72 4.41
N TRP A 142 -8.19 -2.60 4.85
CA TRP A 142 -7.18 -1.80 4.14
C TRP A 142 -6.82 -2.38 2.77
N ASP A 143 -6.65 -3.71 2.68
CA ASP A 143 -6.46 -4.42 1.42
C ASP A 143 -7.66 -4.17 0.49
N ALA A 144 -8.90 -4.13 1.02
CA ALA A 144 -10.11 -3.84 0.24
C ALA A 144 -10.12 -2.43 -0.37
N VAL A 145 -9.66 -1.41 0.36
CA VAL A 145 -9.54 -0.04 -0.14
C VAL A 145 -8.48 0.02 -1.24
N THR A 146 -7.27 -0.42 -0.92
CA THR A 146 -6.11 -0.28 -1.81
C THR A 146 -6.17 -1.15 -3.06
N ASP A 147 -6.83 -2.32 -3.03
CA ASP A 147 -6.94 -3.20 -4.21
C ASP A 147 -7.98 -2.74 -5.23
N ARG A 148 -8.94 -1.90 -4.82
CA ARG A 148 -10.08 -1.45 -5.66
C ARG A 148 -9.78 -0.19 -6.48
N GLY A 149 -8.82 0.61 -6.03
CA GLY A 149 -8.27 1.71 -6.81
C GLY A 149 -8.06 2.97 -5.99
N ASP A 150 -7.07 3.74 -6.41
CA ASP A 150 -6.58 4.93 -5.72
C ASP A 150 -7.62 6.04 -5.58
N GLN A 151 -8.72 6.02 -6.35
CA GLN A 151 -9.85 6.94 -6.15
C GLN A 151 -10.43 6.85 -4.73
N LEU A 152 -10.30 5.69 -4.09
CA LEU A 152 -10.77 5.46 -2.73
C LEU A 152 -9.81 6.02 -1.66
N LEU A 153 -8.65 6.53 -2.09
CA LEU A 153 -7.66 7.18 -1.22
C LEU A 153 -7.80 8.71 -1.23
N ASP A 154 -8.81 9.28 -1.88
CA ASP A 154 -9.12 10.72 -1.79
C ASP A 154 -9.46 11.08 -0.33
N GLU A 155 -8.68 11.98 0.27
CA GLU A 155 -8.85 12.37 1.68
C GLU A 155 -10.24 12.94 1.97
N ARG A 156 -10.88 13.61 1.00
CA ARG A 156 -12.24 14.17 1.15
C ARG A 156 -13.26 13.04 1.27
N LEU A 157 -13.14 12.02 0.42
CA LEU A 157 -13.99 10.83 0.48
C LEU A 157 -13.76 10.06 1.78
N LEU A 158 -12.51 9.85 2.16
CA LEU A 158 -12.17 9.12 3.38
C LEU A 158 -12.67 9.82 4.63
N SER A 159 -12.61 11.16 4.67
CA SER A 159 -13.19 11.95 5.77
C SER A 159 -14.68 11.71 5.93
N VAL A 160 -15.42 11.66 4.82
CA VAL A 160 -16.87 11.40 4.85
C VAL A 160 -17.14 9.94 5.22
N LEU A 161 -16.38 8.98 4.66
CA LEU A 161 -16.51 7.56 5.04
C LEU A 161 -16.26 7.34 6.53
N GLU A 162 -15.27 8.02 7.11
CA GLU A 162 -14.98 7.97 8.54
C GLU A 162 -16.16 8.48 9.38
N GLU A 163 -16.82 9.56 8.96
CA GLU A 163 -18.00 10.10 9.66
C GLU A 163 -19.15 9.08 9.75
N TYR A 164 -19.42 8.35 8.66
CA TYR A 164 -20.59 7.45 8.57
C TYR A 164 -20.30 5.97 8.89
N PHE A 165 -19.04 5.53 8.81
CA PHE A 165 -18.65 4.12 8.93
C PHE A 165 -17.60 3.85 10.01
N ASN A 166 -17.36 4.78 10.95
CA ASN A 166 -16.53 4.52 12.13
C ASN A 166 -17.25 3.65 13.17
N ILE A 167 -17.64 2.45 12.73
CA ILE A 167 -18.26 1.37 13.47
C ILE A 167 -17.45 0.08 13.25
N GLU A 168 -17.81 -0.99 13.92
CA GLU A 168 -17.19 -2.29 13.69
C GLU A 168 -17.71 -2.92 12.39
N LEU A 169 -16.80 -3.25 11.47
CA LEU A 169 -17.11 -3.77 10.15
C LEU A 169 -16.41 -5.11 9.92
N SER A 170 -17.15 -6.09 9.40
CA SER A 170 -16.55 -7.32 8.92
C SER A 170 -15.81 -7.09 7.58
N ASN A 171 -14.94 -8.02 7.19
CA ASN A 171 -14.31 -7.96 5.87
C ASN A 171 -15.36 -7.91 4.73
N LYS A 172 -16.47 -8.65 4.85
CA LYS A 172 -17.55 -8.61 3.85
C LYS A 172 -18.21 -7.24 3.78
N ASP A 173 -18.27 -6.51 4.89
CA ASP A 173 -18.85 -5.17 4.96
C ASP A 173 -17.96 -4.14 4.25
N TYR A 174 -16.65 -4.14 4.51
CA TYR A 174 -15.71 -3.31 3.75
C TYR A 174 -15.81 -3.57 2.25
N GLN A 175 -15.83 -4.85 1.84
CA GLN A 175 -15.93 -5.22 0.42
C GLN A 175 -17.24 -4.75 -0.22
N PHE A 176 -18.35 -4.76 0.53
CA PHE A 176 -19.64 -4.26 0.07
C PHE A 176 -19.63 -2.74 -0.07
N ILE A 177 -19.28 -2.02 0.99
CA ILE A 177 -19.29 -0.55 1.03
C ILE A 177 -18.44 -0.01 -0.12
N LEU A 178 -17.19 -0.47 -0.24
CA LEU A 178 -16.27 0.02 -1.26
C LEU A 178 -16.71 -0.37 -2.67
N LYS A 179 -17.37 -1.52 -2.85
CA LYS A 179 -17.97 -1.90 -4.14
C LYS A 179 -19.07 -0.93 -4.53
N GLU A 180 -19.96 -0.59 -3.60
CA GLU A 180 -21.04 0.36 -3.88
C GLU A 180 -20.49 1.77 -4.16
N ILE A 181 -19.51 2.24 -3.39
CA ILE A 181 -18.86 3.54 -3.62
C ILE A 181 -18.27 3.61 -5.04
N THR A 182 -17.55 2.57 -5.49
CA THR A 182 -16.93 2.55 -6.83
C THR A 182 -17.93 2.55 -8.00
N LYS A 183 -19.23 2.36 -7.75
CA LYS A 183 -20.26 2.54 -8.79
C LYS A 183 -20.53 4.01 -9.10
N TYR A 184 -20.29 4.88 -8.12
CA TYR A 184 -20.57 6.31 -8.22
C TYR A 184 -19.30 7.14 -8.43
N ILE A 185 -18.17 6.68 -7.88
CA ILE A 185 -16.89 7.37 -8.00
C ILE A 185 -16.10 6.76 -9.16
N PRO A 186 -15.81 7.54 -10.23
CA PRO A 186 -15.05 7.06 -11.37
C PRO A 186 -13.68 6.50 -10.98
N SER A 187 -13.15 5.60 -11.80
CA SER A 187 -11.78 5.10 -11.63
C SER A 187 -10.74 6.21 -11.86
N GLN A 188 -9.50 5.96 -11.43
CA GLN A 188 -8.40 6.91 -11.56
C GLN A 188 -8.10 7.36 -13.01
N THR A 189 -8.47 6.59 -14.03
CA THR A 189 -8.38 7.02 -15.45
C THR A 189 -9.19 8.30 -15.72
N LYS A 190 -10.18 8.57 -14.86
CA LYS A 190 -11.04 9.76 -14.85
C LYS A 190 -10.77 10.65 -13.63
N ARG A 191 -9.52 10.71 -13.15
CA ARG A 191 -9.13 11.49 -11.95
C ARG A 191 -9.64 12.94 -11.93
N LYS A 192 -9.66 13.60 -13.09
CA LYS A 192 -10.23 14.94 -13.25
C LYS A 192 -11.72 15.00 -12.86
N GLU A 193 -12.49 13.96 -13.14
CA GLU A 193 -13.91 13.89 -12.75
C GLU A 193 -14.07 13.82 -11.23
N ILE A 194 -13.18 13.12 -10.51
CA ILE A 194 -13.19 13.02 -9.03
C ILE A 194 -12.79 14.35 -8.39
N GLU A 195 -11.75 15.00 -8.92
CA GLU A 195 -11.26 16.30 -8.42
C GLU A 195 -12.34 17.38 -8.55
N LEU A 196 -13.20 17.29 -9.56
CA LEU A 196 -14.33 18.20 -9.79
C LEU A 196 -15.55 17.92 -8.90
N MET A 197 -15.60 16.78 -8.18
CA MET A 197 -16.70 16.51 -7.26
C MET A 197 -16.62 17.42 -6.03
N SER A 198 -17.73 18.07 -5.70
CA SER A 198 -17.86 18.79 -4.43
C SER A 198 -17.87 17.82 -3.25
N ILE A 199 -17.54 18.32 -2.06
CA ILE A 199 -17.65 17.54 -0.82
C ILE A 199 -19.11 17.09 -0.61
N ASP A 200 -20.09 17.93 -0.94
CA ASP A 200 -21.51 17.59 -0.80
C ASP A 200 -21.91 16.42 -1.71
N ASN A 201 -21.41 16.38 -2.95
CA ASN A 201 -21.63 15.23 -3.84
C ASN A 201 -21.02 13.94 -3.27
N LEU A 202 -19.85 14.01 -2.62
CA LEU A 202 -19.24 12.86 -1.95
C LEU A 202 -20.08 12.40 -0.74
N LYS A 203 -20.64 13.35 0.03
CA LYS A 203 -21.56 13.07 1.14
C LYS A 203 -22.82 12.35 0.65
N ASP A 204 -23.47 12.85 -0.40
CA ASP A 204 -24.67 12.24 -0.95
C ASP A 204 -24.42 10.80 -1.40
N ILE A 205 -23.27 10.53 -2.02
CA ILE A 205 -22.85 9.18 -2.41
C ILE A 205 -22.67 8.28 -1.17
N VAL A 206 -21.94 8.76 -0.15
CA VAL A 206 -21.70 7.96 1.06
C VAL A 206 -23.00 7.68 1.80
N LEU A 207 -23.90 8.65 1.89
CA LEU A 207 -25.24 8.49 2.47
C LEU A 207 -26.06 7.42 1.73
N ALA A 208 -26.12 7.50 0.40
CA ALA A 208 -26.82 6.50 -0.41
C ALA A 208 -26.23 5.08 -0.22
N VAL A 209 -24.91 4.95 -0.04
CA VAL A 209 -24.27 3.67 0.27
C VAL A 209 -24.58 3.22 1.70
N LYS A 210 -24.62 4.14 2.67
CA LYS A 210 -24.96 3.85 4.06
C LYS A 210 -26.38 3.30 4.19
N GLU A 211 -27.35 3.90 3.51
CA GLU A 211 -28.73 3.41 3.48
C GLU A 211 -28.81 1.97 2.97
N LYS A 212 -28.13 1.66 1.86
CA LYS A 212 -28.06 0.29 1.32
C LYS A 212 -27.40 -0.69 2.28
N PHE A 213 -26.34 -0.25 2.96
CA PHE A 213 -25.63 -1.04 3.95
C PHE A 213 -26.54 -1.39 5.14
N ASP A 214 -27.27 -0.41 5.65
CA ASP A 214 -28.16 -0.58 6.80
C ASP A 214 -29.34 -1.51 6.47
N LEU A 215 -29.92 -1.38 5.28
CA LEU A 215 -30.96 -2.30 4.79
C LEU A 215 -30.44 -3.74 4.71
N ARG A 216 -29.23 -3.94 4.18
CA ARG A 216 -28.58 -5.26 4.10
C ARG A 216 -28.30 -5.85 5.48
N LYS A 217 -27.92 -5.02 6.47
CA LYS A 217 -27.69 -5.49 7.84
C LYS A 217 -28.99 -5.97 8.49
N LYS A 218 -30.05 -5.16 8.42
CA LYS A 218 -31.39 -5.53 8.93
C LYS A 218 -31.90 -6.84 8.35
N SER A 219 -31.82 -7.02 7.02
CA SER A 219 -32.26 -8.27 6.39
C SER A 219 -31.46 -9.50 6.83
N THR A 220 -30.19 -9.32 7.21
CA THR A 220 -29.33 -10.41 7.67
C THR A 220 -29.65 -10.80 9.12
N GLU A 221 -30.02 -9.82 9.96
CA GLU A 221 -30.42 -10.02 11.36
C GLU A 221 -31.80 -10.68 11.46
N GLU A 222 -32.74 -10.36 10.58
CA GLU A 222 -34.07 -10.98 10.52
C GLU A 222 -34.06 -12.43 10.00
N SER A 223 -32.95 -12.88 9.40
CA SER A 223 -32.80 -14.22 8.83
C SER A 223 -32.04 -15.20 9.74
N GLN A 224 -31.68 -14.78 10.97
CA GLN A 224 -30.97 -15.58 11.98
C GLN A 224 -31.89 -15.88 13.17
#